data_AF-A0A5B6TRU0-F1
#
_entry.id   AF-A0A5B6TRU0-F1
#
_cell.length_a   1.000
_cell.length_b   1.000
_cell.length_c   1.000
_cell.angle_alpha   90.00
_cell.angle_beta   90.00
_cell.angle_gamma   90.00
#
_symmetry.space_group_name_H-M   'P 1'
#
loop_
_entity.id
_entity.type
_entity.pdbx_description
1 polymer ?
#
loop_
_entity_poly.entity_id
_entity_poly.type
_entity_poly.pdbx_seq_one_letter_code
_entity_poly.pdbx_strand_id
1 'polypeptide(L)'
;MKKHLLIYSSLSSILLLNLVFYLSLGISISGYWSDRVVYWIWLLSTFVLIYRFWAKKGIKIYASSLGVLVILSLLPFMIPFTVILFTGFCLDRSYSKTLDDRISLQVSTKSFFSGPTVEVIEQVEGFEKLIGTVNGWHMVNEGVHLEEARDVQLRFTNGKPVLLEVQKGNETLKYDIEQY
;
A
#
# COMPACT_ATOMS: atom_id res chain seq x y z
N MET A 1 -5.29 33.52 -4.34
CA MET A 1 -4.13 33.01 -3.56
C MET A 1 -4.55 32.13 -2.39
N LYS A 2 -5.36 32.62 -1.44
CA LYS A 2 -5.78 31.85 -0.24
C LYS A 2 -6.53 30.54 -0.59
N LYS A 3 -7.48 30.58 -1.53
CA LYS A 3 -8.29 29.39 -1.90
C LYS A 3 -7.45 28.24 -2.48
N HIS A 4 -6.52 28.52 -3.41
CA HIS A 4 -5.67 27.47 -4.00
C HIS A 4 -4.72 26.84 -2.96
N LEU A 5 -4.15 27.65 -2.07
CA LEU A 5 -3.31 27.15 -0.98
C LEU A 5 -4.12 26.33 0.02
N LEU A 6 -5.35 26.73 0.32
CA LEU A 6 -6.24 26.00 1.22
C LEU A 6 -6.63 24.64 0.64
N ILE A 7 -7.02 24.58 -0.64
CA ILE A 7 -7.34 23.31 -1.33
C ILE A 7 -6.13 22.36 -1.32
N TYR A 8 -4.95 22.89 -1.67
CA TYR A 8 -3.72 22.11 -1.65
C TYR A 8 -3.37 21.60 -0.24
N SER A 9 -3.53 22.45 0.77
CA SER A 9 -3.30 22.08 2.16
C SER A 9 -4.27 21.00 2.62
N SER A 10 -5.55 21.11 2.29
CA SER A 10 -6.56 20.09 2.60
C SER A 10 -6.24 18.76 1.93
N LEU A 11 -5.86 18.77 0.65
CA LEU A 11 -5.46 17.55 -0.07
C LEU A 11 -4.23 16.89 0.56
N SER A 12 -3.23 17.69 0.94
CA SER A 12 -2.03 17.20 1.63
C SER A 12 -2.37 16.59 3.00
N SER A 13 -3.27 17.21 3.75
CA SER A 13 -3.74 16.69 5.05
C SER A 13 -4.49 15.37 4.91
N ILE A 14 -5.31 15.20 3.87
CA ILE A 14 -6.02 13.93 3.61
C ILE A 14 -5.00 12.82 3.32
N LEU A 15 -4.00 13.07 2.48
CA LEU A 15 -2.93 12.09 2.21
C LEU A 15 -2.14 11.72 3.47
N LEU A 16 -1.80 12.70 4.30
CA LEU A 16 -1.11 12.47 5.56
C LEU A 16 -1.95 11.63 6.54
N LEU A 17 -3.23 11.94 6.69
CA LEU A 17 -4.14 11.17 7.54
C LEU A 17 -4.29 9.75 7.06
N ASN A 18 -4.45 9.55 5.75
CA ASN A 18 -4.54 8.24 5.15
C ASN A 18 -3.27 7.41 5.42
N LEU A 19 -2.09 8.00 5.23
CA LEU A 19 -0.82 7.36 5.55
C LEU A 19 -0.71 6.97 7.03
N VAL A 20 -1.13 7.85 7.94
CA VAL A 20 -1.12 7.57 9.39
C VAL A 20 -2.08 6.43 9.74
N PHE A 21 -3.29 6.41 9.16
CA PHE A 21 -4.24 5.33 9.38
C PHE A 21 -3.74 4.00 8.82
N TYR A 22 -3.08 4.02 7.66
CA TYR A 22 -2.46 2.84 7.10
C TYR A 22 -1.36 2.29 8.02
N LEU A 23 -0.43 3.15 8.46
CA LEU A 23 0.67 2.73 9.33
C LEU A 23 0.24 2.31 10.73
N SER A 24 -0.86 2.85 11.25
CA SER A 24 -1.29 2.61 12.64
C SER A 24 -2.35 1.51 12.77
N LEU A 25 -3.25 1.41 11.79
CA LEU A 25 -4.44 0.55 11.86
C LEU A 25 -4.58 -0.39 10.65
N GLY A 26 -3.69 -0.29 9.65
CA GLY A 26 -3.79 -1.07 8.42
C GLY A 26 -4.98 -0.67 7.54
N ILE A 27 -5.59 0.49 7.79
CA ILE A 27 -6.78 0.96 7.07
C ILE A 27 -6.35 1.87 5.93
N SER A 28 -6.83 1.58 4.73
CA SER A 28 -6.69 2.41 3.52
C SER A 28 -8.06 2.74 2.93
N ILE A 29 -8.10 3.71 2.03
CA ILE A 29 -9.31 4.03 1.27
C ILE A 29 -9.65 2.83 0.38
N SER A 30 -10.92 2.46 0.29
CA SER A 30 -11.33 1.33 -0.54
C SER A 30 -11.02 1.56 -2.00
N GLY A 31 -10.56 0.50 -2.65
CA GLY A 31 -10.13 0.50 -4.02
C GLY A 31 -8.65 0.81 -4.12
N TYR A 32 -7.90 -0.22 -4.50
CA TYR A 32 -6.48 -0.15 -4.87
C TYR A 32 -6.11 1.13 -5.65
N TRP A 33 -6.91 1.58 -6.61
CA TRP A 33 -6.61 2.77 -7.42
C TRP A 33 -6.83 4.12 -6.72
N SER A 34 -7.66 4.17 -5.69
CA SER A 34 -8.11 5.42 -5.06
C SER A 34 -6.92 6.20 -4.47
N ASP A 35 -6.13 5.54 -3.62
CA ASP A 35 -4.98 6.15 -2.96
C ASP A 35 -3.95 6.68 -3.96
N ARG A 36 -3.76 5.97 -5.08
CA ARG A 36 -2.81 6.35 -6.14
C ARG A 36 -3.28 7.56 -6.93
N VAL A 37 -4.56 7.62 -7.28
CA VAL A 37 -5.12 8.78 -7.97
C VAL A 37 -4.95 10.03 -7.11
N VAL A 38 -5.24 9.94 -5.81
CA VAL A 38 -5.03 11.06 -4.88
C VAL A 38 -3.56 11.46 -4.81
N TYR A 39 -2.64 10.48 -4.74
CA TYR A 39 -1.20 10.73 -4.77
C TYR A 39 -0.75 11.47 -6.03
N TRP A 40 -1.14 11.02 -7.23
CA TRP A 40 -0.77 11.64 -8.49
C TRP A 40 -1.36 13.05 -8.65
N ILE A 41 -2.61 13.26 -8.23
CA ILE A 41 -3.22 14.59 -8.22
C ILE A 41 -2.44 15.53 -7.30
N TRP A 42 -2.04 15.07 -6.12
CA TRP A 42 -1.22 15.85 -5.20
C TRP A 42 0.17 16.15 -5.77
N LEU A 43 0.81 15.17 -6.40
CA LEU A 43 2.13 15.33 -7.01
C LEU A 43 2.11 16.38 -8.14
N LEU A 44 1.15 16.27 -9.07
CA LEU A 44 0.98 17.25 -10.15
C LEU A 44 0.64 18.64 -9.59
N SER A 45 -0.24 18.72 -8.58
CA SER A 45 -0.58 19.97 -7.92
C SER A 45 0.63 20.63 -7.27
N THR A 46 1.54 19.82 -6.72
CA THR A 46 2.80 20.28 -6.12
C THR A 46 3.69 20.96 -7.17
N PHE A 47 3.88 20.36 -8.34
CA PHE A 47 4.63 20.98 -9.44
C PHE A 47 4.00 22.29 -9.92
N VAL A 48 2.67 22.30 -10.12
CA VAL A 48 1.93 23.50 -10.54
C VAL A 48 2.09 24.63 -9.51
N LEU A 49 2.00 24.31 -8.22
CA LEU A 49 2.13 25.27 -7.12
C LEU A 49 3.54 25.86 -7.07
N ILE A 50 4.58 25.03 -7.23
CA ILE A 50 5.97 25.45 -7.27
C ILE A 50 6.22 26.39 -8.46
N TYR A 51 5.78 26.00 -9.67
CA TYR A 51 5.95 26.81 -10.87
C TYR A 51 5.20 28.15 -10.78
N ARG A 52 3.92 28.14 -10.37
CA ARG A 52 3.05 29.32 -10.29
C ARG A 52 3.53 30.33 -9.25
N PHE A 53 4.09 29.86 -8.13
CA PHE A 53 4.44 30.71 -6.98
C PHE A 53 5.95 30.75 -6.68
N TRP A 54 6.81 30.42 -7.65
CA TRP A 54 8.27 30.37 -7.50
C TRP A 54 8.90 31.65 -6.93
N ALA A 55 8.32 32.82 -7.22
CA ALA A 55 8.79 34.10 -6.70
C ALA A 55 8.66 34.24 -5.17
N LYS A 56 7.83 33.42 -4.51
CA LYS A 56 7.59 33.50 -3.06
C LYS A 56 8.67 32.71 -2.29
N LYS A 57 9.29 33.36 -1.30
CA LYS A 57 10.30 32.74 -0.42
C LYS A 57 9.80 31.44 0.22
N GLY A 58 8.56 31.41 0.73
CA GLY A 58 7.98 30.22 1.35
C GLY A 58 7.91 29.01 0.42
N ILE A 59 7.63 29.23 -0.87
CA ILE A 59 7.57 28.17 -1.88
C ILE A 59 8.96 27.64 -2.23
N LYS A 60 9.97 28.51 -2.26
CA LYS A 60 11.37 28.08 -2.43
C LYS A 60 11.81 27.18 -1.28
N ILE A 61 11.53 27.57 -0.03
CA ILE A 61 11.85 26.75 1.15
C ILE A 61 11.12 25.40 1.06
N TYR A 62 9.83 25.41 0.71
CA TYR A 62 9.06 24.19 0.54
C TYR A 62 9.66 23.27 -0.55
N ALA A 63 9.95 23.81 -1.74
CA ALA A 63 10.57 23.05 -2.82
C ALA A 63 11.96 22.49 -2.43
N SER A 64 12.78 23.28 -1.74
CA SER A 64 14.07 22.81 -1.21
C SER A 64 13.89 21.71 -0.17
N SER A 65 12.90 21.83 0.73
CA SER A 65 12.60 20.79 1.73
C SER A 65 12.14 19.48 1.08
N LEU A 66 11.31 19.54 0.04
CA LEU A 66 10.94 18.38 -0.77
C LEU A 66 12.18 17.72 -1.39
N GLY A 67 13.06 18.51 -1.99
CA GLY A 67 14.32 18.00 -2.56
C GLY A 67 15.19 17.29 -1.52
N VAL A 68 15.36 17.91 -0.34
CA VAL A 68 16.12 17.31 0.76
C VAL A 68 15.46 16.03 1.25
N LEU A 69 14.13 15.98 1.41
CA LEU A 69 13.41 14.77 1.82
C LEU A 69 13.57 13.63 0.80
N VAL A 70 13.55 13.94 -0.50
CA VAL A 70 13.80 12.94 -1.55
C VAL A 70 15.22 12.40 -1.44
N ILE A 71 16.22 13.28 -1.31
CA ILE A 71 17.63 12.86 -1.11
C ILE A 71 17.76 12.01 0.16
N LEU A 72 17.13 12.44 1.25
CA LEU A 72 17.14 11.73 2.53
C LEU A 72 16.46 10.36 2.42
N SER A 73 15.42 10.22 1.59
CA SER A 73 14.75 8.94 1.33
C SER A 73 15.63 7.94 0.57
N LEU A 74 16.68 8.40 -0.12
CA LEU A 74 17.65 7.55 -0.81
C LEU A 74 18.71 6.98 0.16
N LEU A 75 19.05 7.70 1.23
CA LEU A 75 20.13 7.33 2.15
C LEU A 75 19.90 6.01 2.93
N PRO A 76 18.72 5.71 3.48
CA PRO A 76 18.47 4.43 4.14
C PRO A 76 18.23 3.33 3.09
N PHE A 77 19.31 2.91 2.42
CA PHE A 77 19.34 1.86 1.40
C PHE A 77 18.24 2.00 0.32
N MET A 78 17.81 3.22 0.01
CA MET A 78 16.68 3.53 -0.86
C MET A 78 15.34 2.87 -0.43
N ILE A 79 15.22 2.32 0.79
CA ILE A 79 14.02 1.60 1.22
C ILE A 79 12.79 2.54 1.21
N PRO A 80 12.80 3.71 1.86
CA PRO A 80 11.65 4.62 1.82
C PRO A 80 11.35 5.10 0.39
N PHE A 81 12.39 5.34 -0.41
CA PHE A 81 12.23 5.75 -1.79
C PHE A 81 11.55 4.67 -2.63
N THR A 82 11.96 3.41 -2.48
CA THR A 82 11.38 2.27 -3.21
C THR A 82 9.94 1.99 -2.78
N VAL A 83 9.60 2.14 -1.49
CA VAL A 83 8.21 2.06 -1.03
C VAL A 83 7.32 3.12 -1.68
N ILE A 84 7.80 4.35 -1.77
CA ILE A 84 7.08 5.44 -2.47
C ILE A 84 6.90 5.10 -3.95
N LEU A 85 7.95 4.60 -4.62
CA LEU A 85 7.88 4.22 -6.03
C LEU A 85 6.91 3.07 -6.26
N PHE A 86 7.02 1.98 -5.50
CA PHE A 86 6.19 0.80 -5.69
C PHE A 86 4.71 1.14 -5.51
N THR A 87 4.40 1.82 -4.40
CA THR A 87 3.03 2.27 -4.08
C THR A 87 2.51 3.26 -5.13
N GLY A 88 3.30 4.27 -5.49
CA GLY A 88 2.88 5.32 -6.43
C GLY A 88 2.71 4.84 -7.87
N PHE A 89 3.53 3.89 -8.32
CA PHE A 89 3.55 3.37 -9.69
C PHE A 89 2.85 2.01 -9.85
N CYS A 90 2.12 1.53 -8.84
CA CYS A 90 1.34 0.27 -8.94
C CYS A 90 2.24 -0.96 -9.17
N LEU A 91 3.50 -0.91 -8.72
CA LEU A 91 4.42 -2.05 -8.78
C LEU A 91 4.31 -2.94 -7.53
N ASP A 92 3.53 -2.50 -6.56
CA ASP A 92 3.38 -3.14 -5.27
C ASP A 92 2.41 -4.31 -5.26
N ARG A 93 1.58 -4.52 -6.29
CA ARG A 93 0.63 -5.64 -6.33
C ARG A 93 0.81 -6.48 -7.58
N SER A 94 1.11 -7.76 -7.36
CA SER A 94 1.24 -8.74 -8.44
C SER A 94 -0.07 -9.48 -8.69
N TYR A 95 -0.82 -9.80 -7.63
CA TYR A 95 -2.03 -10.61 -7.73
C TYR A 95 -3.11 -10.13 -6.77
N SER A 96 -4.38 -10.29 -7.14
CA SER A 96 -5.53 -10.05 -6.27
C SER A 96 -6.66 -11.00 -6.62
N LYS A 97 -7.26 -11.62 -5.60
CA LYS A 97 -8.43 -12.50 -5.73
C LYS A 97 -9.40 -12.22 -4.59
N THR A 98 -10.65 -11.98 -4.95
CA THR A 98 -11.75 -11.88 -3.98
C THR A 98 -12.22 -13.29 -3.64
N LEU A 99 -12.21 -13.63 -2.35
CA LEU A 99 -12.70 -14.92 -1.85
C LEU A 99 -14.17 -14.86 -1.47
N ASP A 100 -14.59 -13.72 -0.92
CA ASP A 100 -15.96 -13.45 -0.47
C ASP A 100 -16.27 -11.95 -0.63
N ASP A 101 -17.53 -11.55 -0.52
CA ASP A 101 -17.99 -10.17 -0.71
C ASP A 101 -17.28 -9.16 0.21
N ARG A 102 -16.69 -9.65 1.32
CA ARG A 102 -15.98 -8.83 2.31
C ARG A 102 -14.50 -9.12 2.42
N ILE A 103 -13.98 -10.17 1.78
CA ILE A 103 -12.61 -10.62 2.02
C ILE A 103 -11.89 -10.85 0.69
N SER A 104 -10.77 -10.16 0.53
CA SER A 104 -9.88 -10.29 -0.61
C SER A 104 -8.48 -10.69 -0.16
N LEU A 105 -7.82 -11.45 -1.02
CA LEU A 105 -6.41 -11.76 -0.92
C LEU A 105 -5.65 -10.94 -1.95
N GLN A 106 -4.49 -10.43 -1.57
CA GLN A 106 -3.57 -9.83 -2.52
C GLN A 106 -2.13 -10.23 -2.24
N VAL A 107 -1.34 -10.35 -3.29
CA VAL A 107 0.11 -10.50 -3.17
C VAL A 107 0.73 -9.13 -3.39
N SER A 108 1.34 -8.60 -2.32
CA SER A 108 2.00 -7.31 -2.35
C SER A 108 3.49 -7.40 -2.09
N THR A 109 4.27 -6.63 -2.85
CA THR A 109 5.71 -6.44 -2.67
C THR A 109 5.97 -4.95 -2.46
N LYS A 110 6.36 -4.52 -1.27
CA LYS A 110 6.43 -3.08 -0.96
C LYS A 110 7.76 -2.41 -1.32
N SER A 111 8.80 -3.19 -1.57
CA SER A 111 10.13 -2.71 -1.92
C SER A 111 10.93 -3.84 -2.58
N PHE A 112 12.06 -3.51 -3.22
CA PHE A 112 12.96 -4.53 -3.79
C PHE A 112 13.57 -5.47 -2.74
N PHE A 113 13.68 -5.02 -1.50
CA PHE A 113 14.28 -5.79 -0.40
C PHE A 113 13.25 -6.55 0.43
N SER A 114 11.98 -6.16 0.37
CA SER A 114 10.89 -6.91 0.96
C SER A 114 10.48 -8.03 0.01
N GLY A 115 10.30 -9.23 0.54
CA GLY A 115 9.70 -10.30 -0.24
C GLY A 115 8.26 -10.02 -0.63
N PRO A 116 7.72 -10.86 -1.52
CA PRO A 116 6.29 -10.90 -1.70
C PRO A 116 5.64 -11.27 -0.36
N THR A 117 4.56 -10.59 -0.03
CA THR A 117 3.74 -10.83 1.16
C THR A 117 2.31 -11.06 0.71
N VAL A 118 1.66 -12.08 1.27
CA VAL A 118 0.24 -12.32 1.03
C VAL A 118 -0.52 -11.56 2.08
N GLU A 119 -1.31 -10.59 1.64
CA GLU A 119 -2.11 -9.73 2.48
C GLU A 119 -3.56 -10.17 2.42
N VAL A 120 -4.16 -10.34 3.60
CA VAL A 120 -5.59 -10.60 3.76
C VAL A 120 -6.27 -9.27 4.06
N ILE A 121 -7.18 -8.86 3.18
CA ILE A 121 -7.87 -7.57 3.26
C ILE A 121 -9.35 -7.80 3.50
N GLU A 122 -9.88 -7.08 4.48
CA GLU A 122 -11.30 -6.97 4.75
C GLU A 122 -11.84 -5.68 4.14
N GLN A 123 -12.90 -5.78 3.35
CA GLN A 123 -13.64 -4.62 2.84
C GLN A 123 -14.66 -4.18 3.89
N VAL A 124 -14.47 -2.96 4.40
CA VAL A 124 -15.35 -2.33 5.39
C VAL A 124 -15.88 -1.03 4.78
N GLU A 125 -17.15 -0.99 4.38
CA GLU A 125 -17.89 0.19 3.85
C GLU A 125 -17.02 1.41 3.45
N GLY A 126 -16.42 1.36 2.25
CA GLY A 126 -15.62 2.46 1.70
C GLY A 126 -14.14 2.50 2.12
N PHE A 127 -13.71 1.55 2.95
CA PHE A 127 -12.33 1.32 3.37
C PHE A 127 -11.90 -0.12 3.16
N GLU A 128 -10.59 -0.32 3.01
CA GLU A 128 -9.93 -1.62 3.01
C GLU A 128 -9.07 -1.72 4.26
N LYS A 129 -9.22 -2.80 5.02
CA LYS A 129 -8.44 -3.04 6.23
C LYS A 129 -7.57 -4.28 6.05
N LEU A 130 -6.27 -4.11 6.26
CA LEU A 130 -5.34 -5.23 6.36
C LEU A 130 -5.58 -5.96 7.69
N ILE A 131 -6.03 -7.20 7.63
CA ILE A 131 -6.36 -8.02 8.81
C ILE A 131 -5.30 -9.08 9.10
N GLY A 132 -4.42 -9.38 8.16
CA GLY A 132 -3.29 -10.27 8.38
C GLY A 132 -2.35 -10.37 7.18
N THR A 133 -1.14 -10.82 7.45
CA THR A 133 -0.08 -11.00 6.46
C THR A 133 0.58 -12.36 6.59
N VAL A 134 0.92 -12.97 5.46
CA VAL A 134 1.75 -14.17 5.40
C VAL A 134 3.03 -13.86 4.65
N ASN A 135 4.16 -14.31 5.17
CA ASN A 135 5.44 -14.15 4.52
C ASN A 135 5.50 -15.01 3.25
N GLY A 136 5.46 -14.36 2.08
CA GLY A 136 5.45 -15.04 0.79
C GLY A 136 6.80 -15.64 0.39
N TRP A 137 7.90 -15.35 1.10
CA TRP A 137 9.17 -16.06 0.86
C TRP A 137 9.05 -17.56 1.13
N HIS A 138 8.27 -17.98 2.14
CA HIS A 138 8.02 -19.40 2.39
C HIS A 138 7.22 -20.04 1.24
N MET A 139 6.20 -19.35 0.73
CA MET A 139 5.42 -19.84 -0.40
C MET A 139 6.26 -19.96 -1.67
N VAL A 140 7.07 -18.95 -1.99
CA VAL A 140 7.93 -18.97 -3.17
C VAL A 140 9.00 -20.06 -3.07
N ASN A 141 9.61 -20.28 -1.90
CA ASN A 141 10.58 -21.36 -1.70
C ASN A 141 9.96 -22.76 -1.86
N GLU A 142 8.68 -22.91 -1.50
CA GLU A 142 7.90 -24.13 -1.72
C GLU A 142 7.34 -24.22 -3.17
N GLY A 143 7.66 -23.24 -4.03
CA GLY A 143 7.20 -23.14 -5.41
C GLY A 143 5.70 -22.88 -5.53
N VAL A 144 5.07 -22.32 -4.50
CA VAL A 144 3.64 -22.01 -4.45
C VAL A 144 3.43 -20.58 -4.90
N HIS A 145 2.88 -20.43 -6.11
CA HIS A 145 2.37 -19.17 -6.61
C HIS A 145 0.85 -19.16 -6.46
N LEU A 146 0.29 -18.14 -5.80
CA LEU A 146 -1.16 -18.01 -5.62
C LEU A 146 -1.93 -17.89 -6.95
N GLU A 147 -1.25 -17.48 -8.01
CA GLU A 147 -1.76 -17.47 -9.39
C GLU A 147 -2.05 -18.88 -9.92
N GLU A 148 -1.32 -19.89 -9.44
CA GLU A 148 -1.45 -21.30 -9.84
C GLU A 148 -2.27 -22.13 -8.84
N ALA A 149 -2.68 -21.51 -7.73
CA ALA A 149 -3.48 -22.19 -6.71
C ALA A 149 -4.88 -22.52 -7.23
N ARG A 150 -5.25 -23.81 -7.12
CA ARG A 150 -6.53 -24.32 -7.61
C ARG A 150 -7.69 -23.84 -6.74
N ASP A 151 -7.45 -23.78 -5.43
CA ASP A 151 -8.36 -23.21 -4.46
C ASP A 151 -7.58 -22.57 -3.31
N VAL A 152 -8.14 -21.53 -2.71
CA VAL A 152 -7.55 -20.83 -1.56
C VAL A 152 -8.66 -20.60 -0.54
N GLN A 153 -8.51 -21.17 0.65
CA GLN A 153 -9.47 -21.06 1.73
C GLN A 153 -8.84 -20.41 2.95
N LEU A 154 -9.61 -19.56 3.62
CA LEU A 154 -9.21 -18.92 4.88
C LEU A 154 -9.96 -19.57 6.02
N ARG A 155 -9.23 -20.00 7.06
CA ARG A 155 -9.83 -20.44 8.30
C ARG A 155 -9.73 -19.32 9.34
N PHE A 156 -10.91 -18.94 9.84
CA PHE A 156 -11.06 -17.94 10.89
C PHE A 156 -11.17 -18.62 12.26
N THR A 157 -10.48 -18.08 13.25
CA THR A 157 -10.66 -18.43 14.66
C THR A 157 -11.04 -17.15 15.40
N ASN A 158 -12.18 -17.15 16.09
CA ASN A 158 -12.71 -15.97 16.81
C ASN A 158 -12.83 -14.70 15.95
N GLY A 159 -13.24 -14.85 14.68
CA GLY A 159 -13.43 -13.73 13.75
C GLY A 159 -12.14 -13.14 13.16
N LYS A 160 -10.98 -13.75 13.42
CA LYS A 160 -9.70 -13.36 12.82
C LYS A 160 -9.16 -14.45 11.92
N PRO A 161 -8.55 -14.12 10.76
CA PRO A 161 -7.92 -15.12 9.92
C PRO A 161 -6.68 -15.64 10.64
N VAL A 162 -6.60 -16.97 10.79
CA VAL A 162 -5.47 -17.62 11.48
C VAL A 162 -4.68 -18.51 10.53
N LEU A 163 -5.35 -19.17 9.59
CA LEU A 163 -4.71 -20.08 8.64
C LEU A 163 -5.16 -19.77 7.21
N LEU A 164 -4.19 -19.69 6.31
CA LEU A 164 -4.39 -19.68 4.87
C LEU A 164 -4.09 -21.08 4.34
N GLU A 165 -5.10 -21.74 3.80
CA GLU A 165 -5.00 -23.06 3.17
C GLU A 165 -4.98 -22.89 1.64
N VAL A 166 -3.88 -23.28 1.02
CA VAL A 166 -3.68 -23.20 -0.43
C VAL A 166 -3.67 -24.62 -1.00
N GLN A 167 -4.58 -24.91 -1.92
CA GLN A 167 -4.60 -26.19 -2.63
C GLN A 167 -3.78 -26.10 -3.92
N LYS A 168 -2.71 -26.90 -3.99
CA LYS A 168 -1.88 -27.07 -5.18
C LYS A 168 -1.91 -28.54 -5.59
N GLY A 169 -2.58 -28.86 -6.70
CA GLY A 169 -2.76 -30.24 -7.15
C GLY A 169 -3.61 -31.07 -6.17
N ASN A 170 -2.99 -32.06 -5.51
CA ASN A 170 -3.60 -32.90 -4.47
C ASN A 170 -3.11 -32.56 -3.05
N GLU A 171 -2.23 -31.57 -2.92
CA GLU A 171 -1.64 -31.18 -1.63
C GLU A 171 -2.31 -29.90 -1.10
N THR A 172 -2.58 -29.89 0.21
CA THR A 172 -3.09 -28.72 0.93
C THR A 172 -1.99 -28.17 1.81
N LEU A 173 -1.49 -26.98 1.46
CA LEU A 173 -0.45 -26.30 2.22
C LEU A 173 -1.09 -25.29 3.15
N LYS A 174 -0.58 -25.20 4.38
CA LYS A 174 -1.15 -24.37 5.44
C LYS A 174 -0.11 -23.36 5.89
N TYR A 175 -0.50 -22.09 5.91
CA TYR A 175 0.35 -21.01 6.34
C TYR A 175 -0.30 -20.23 7.49
N ASP A 176 0.48 -20.01 8.54
CA ASP A 176 0.07 -19.17 9.67
C ASP A 176 0.03 -17.70 9.24
N ILE A 177 -1.04 -17.02 9.63
CA ILE A 177 -1.27 -15.61 9.32
C ILE A 177 -0.79 -14.77 10.51
N GLU A 178 0.19 -13.91 10.27
CA GLU A 178 0.60 -12.89 11.24
C GLU A 178 -0.47 -11.79 11.28
N GLN A 179 -0.93 -11.45 12.48
CA GLN A 179 -1.97 -10.45 12.67
C GLN A 179 -1.38 -9.04 12.69
N TYR A 180 -2.10 -8.13 12.04
CA TYR A 180 -1.81 -6.71 12.02
C TYR A 180 -2.33 -6.00 13.28
#